data_AF-W1XTC8-F1
#
_entry.id   AF-W1XTC8-F1
#
_cell.length_a   1.000
_cell.length_b   1.000
_cell.length_c   1.000
_cell.angle_alpha   90.00
_cell.angle_beta   90.00
_cell.angle_gamma   90.00
#
_symmetry.space_group_name_H-M   'P 1'
#
loop_
_entity.id
_entity.type
_entity.pdbx_description
1 polymer ?
#
loop_
_entity_poly.entity_id
_entity_poly.type
_entity_poly.pdbx_seq_one_letter_code
_entity_poly.pdbx_strand_id
1 'polypeptide(L)'
;ILYEFTWNQFCDWYLELTKPVMNGGTEAELRGTRHTLVTVLEGLLRLAHPIIPFITETIWQRVKVLCGITADTIMLQPFPQYDASQVDEAAL
;
A
#
# COMPACT_ATOMS: atom_id res chain seq x y z
N ILE A 1 11.26 10.95 5.27
CA ILE A 1 10.51 10.66 4.02
C ILE A 1 9.78 9.31 4.06
N LEU A 2 10.40 8.12 3.85
CA LEU A 2 9.62 6.85 3.82
C LEU A 2 8.84 6.60 5.12
N TYR A 3 9.52 6.61 6.28
CA TYR A 3 8.87 6.43 7.58
C TYR A 3 7.78 7.49 7.84
N GLU A 4 8.09 8.74 7.52
CA GLU A 4 7.18 9.88 7.69
C GLU A 4 5.92 9.75 6.82
N PHE A 5 6.05 9.33 5.57
CA PHE A 5 4.91 9.03 4.71
C PHE A 5 4.08 7.88 5.26
N THR A 6 4.73 6.76 5.62
CA THR A 6 4.04 5.59 6.16
C THR A 6 3.27 5.95 7.43
N TRP A 7 3.86 6.70 8.34
CA TRP A 7 3.24 7.07 9.60
C TRP A 7 2.19 8.16 9.41
N ASN A 8 2.59 9.33 8.92
CA ASN A 8 1.75 10.52 8.95
C ASN A 8 0.73 10.52 7.81
N GLN A 9 1.08 10.08 6.59
CA GLN A 9 0.17 10.17 5.45
C GLN A 9 -0.70 8.92 5.32
N PHE A 10 -0.07 7.74 5.38
CA PHE A 10 -0.78 6.49 5.20
C PHE A 10 -1.53 6.06 6.47
N CYS A 11 -0.86 5.94 7.61
CA CYS A 11 -1.49 5.44 8.83
C CYS A 11 -2.41 6.46 9.51
N ASP A 12 -1.95 7.69 9.75
CA ASP A 12 -2.73 8.66 10.52
C ASP A 12 -3.87 9.29 9.70
N TRP A 13 -3.67 9.52 8.40
CA TRP A 13 -4.66 10.18 7.55
C TRP A 13 -5.44 9.21 6.68
N TYR A 14 -4.77 8.49 5.78
CA TYR A 14 -5.48 7.72 4.77
C TYR A 14 -6.29 6.57 5.37
N LEU A 15 -5.72 5.77 6.29
CA LEU A 15 -6.47 4.70 6.97
C LEU A 15 -7.70 5.23 7.71
N GLU A 16 -7.58 6.36 8.40
CA GLU A 16 -8.68 7.01 9.11
C GLU A 16 -9.78 7.46 8.14
N LEU A 17 -9.42 8.06 7.01
CA LEU A 17 -10.34 8.46 5.94
C LEU A 17 -11.07 7.28 5.30
N THR A 18 -10.49 6.08 5.31
CA THR A 18 -11.15 4.89 4.74
C THR A 18 -12.26 4.32 5.63
N LYS A 19 -12.26 4.63 6.93
CA LYS A 19 -13.19 4.00 7.90
C LYS A 19 -14.67 4.21 7.57
N PRO A 20 -15.15 5.41 7.17
CA PRO A 20 -16.55 5.59 6.81
C PRO A 20 -16.98 4.72 5.62
N VAL A 21 -16.13 4.65 4.59
CA VAL A 21 -16.38 3.81 3.40
C VAL A 21 -16.42 2.33 3.79
N MET A 22 -15.48 1.89 4.63
CA MET A 22 -15.41 0.49 5.09
C MET A 22 -16.61 0.07 5.96
N ASN A 23 -17.30 1.02 6.61
CA ASN A 23 -18.43 0.76 7.49
C ASN A 23 -19.82 0.88 6.83
N GLY A 24 -19.92 1.37 5.60
CA GLY A 24 -21.22 1.58 4.97
C GLY A 24 -21.21 2.12 3.54
N GLY A 25 -20.06 2.09 2.86
CA GLY A 25 -19.97 2.47 1.45
C GLY A 25 -20.61 1.44 0.53
N THR A 26 -20.82 1.85 -0.72
CA THR A 26 -21.26 0.97 -1.80
C THR A 26 -20.19 -0.06 -2.17
N GLU A 27 -20.57 -1.15 -2.83
CA GLU A 27 -19.62 -2.17 -3.32
C GLU A 27 -18.54 -1.60 -4.24
N ALA A 28 -18.87 -0.56 -5.02
CA ALA A 28 -17.91 0.11 -5.89
C ALA A 28 -16.86 0.88 -5.07
N GLU A 29 -17.29 1.62 -4.05
CA GLU A 29 -16.42 2.38 -3.15
C GLU A 29 -15.55 1.44 -2.31
N LEU A 30 -16.15 0.40 -1.72
CA LEU A 30 -15.43 -0.62 -0.95
C LEU A 30 -14.32 -1.27 -1.79
N ARG A 31 -14.62 -1.63 -3.05
CA ARG A 31 -13.63 -2.21 -3.96
C ARG A 31 -12.50 -1.22 -4.25
N GLY A 32 -12.84 0.04 -4.56
CA GLY A 32 -11.83 1.08 -4.83
C GLY A 32 -10.92 1.32 -3.64
N THR A 33 -11.50 1.52 -2.45
CA THR A 33 -10.77 1.77 -1.21
C THR A 33 -9.85 0.59 -0.85
N ARG A 34 -10.35 -0.66 -0.92
CA ARG A 34 -9.53 -1.85 -0.66
C ARG A 34 -8.39 -1.98 -1.66
N HIS A 35 -8.66 -1.73 -2.94
CA HIS A 35 -7.64 -1.79 -3.98
C HIS A 35 -6.51 -0.80 -3.70
N THR A 36 -6.83 0.47 -3.45
CA THR A 36 -5.81 1.50 -3.16
C THR A 36 -5.03 1.19 -1.89
N LEU A 37 -5.70 0.78 -0.81
CA LEU A 37 -5.04 0.40 0.45
C LEU A 37 -3.99 -0.70 0.26
N VAL A 38 -4.38 -1.78 -0.42
CA VAL A 38 -3.51 -2.93 -0.61
C VAL A 38 -2.36 -2.58 -1.56
N THR A 39 -2.63 -1.86 -2.66
CA THR A 39 -1.60 -1.44 -3.62
C THR A 39 -0.54 -0.55 -2.97
N VAL A 40 -0.96 0.45 -2.18
CA VAL A 40 -0.02 1.35 -1.49
C VAL A 40 0.76 0.59 -0.41
N LEU A 41 0.10 -0.25 0.39
CA LEU A 41 0.76 -1.06 1.41
C LEU A 41 1.83 -1.99 0.80
N GLU A 42 1.52 -2.66 -0.31
CA GLU A 42 2.47 -3.53 -1.02
C GLU A 42 3.73 -2.75 -1.44
N GLY A 43 3.55 -1.56 -2.04
CA GLY A 43 4.65 -0.68 -2.42
C GLY A 43 5.50 -0.25 -1.22
N LEU A 44 4.87 0.16 -0.11
CA LEU A 44 5.57 0.54 1.11
C LEU A 44 6.39 -0.60 1.71
N LEU A 45 5.88 -1.83 1.69
CA LEU A 45 6.61 -3.01 2.15
C LEU A 45 7.86 -3.24 1.30
N ARG A 46 7.77 -3.11 -0.03
CA ARG A 46 8.93 -3.23 -0.93
C ARG A 46 9.97 -2.13 -0.68
N LEU A 47 9.54 -0.89 -0.47
CA LEU A 47 10.45 0.21 -0.12
C LEU A 47 11.15 0.00 1.23
N ALA A 48 10.44 -0.55 2.21
CA ALA A 48 10.96 -0.75 3.56
C ALA A 48 11.80 -2.04 3.72
N HIS A 49 11.68 -2.99 2.79
CA HIS A 49 12.30 -4.32 2.90
C HIS A 49 13.83 -4.29 3.11
N PRO A 50 14.62 -3.42 2.44
CA PRO A 50 16.06 -3.34 2.68
C PRO A 50 16.44 -2.93 4.11
N ILE A 51 15.51 -2.33 4.87
CA ILE A 51 15.73 -1.83 6.23
C ILE A 51 15.14 -2.80 7.27
N ILE A 52 13.96 -3.37 7.00
CA ILE A 52 13.21 -4.21 7.95
C ILE A 52 12.79 -5.53 7.28
N PRO A 53 13.73 -6.40 6.89
CA PRO A 53 13.48 -7.49 5.95
C PRO A 53 12.50 -8.54 6.45
N PHE A 54 12.61 -8.95 7.71
CA PHE A 54 11.80 -10.06 8.24
C PHE A 54 10.32 -9.69 8.46
N ILE A 55 10.06 -8.49 8.98
CA ILE A 55 8.69 -8.03 9.23
C ILE A 55 8.01 -7.72 7.89
N THR A 56 8.71 -7.04 6.98
CA THR A 56 8.14 -6.72 5.66
C THR A 56 7.85 -7.99 4.86
N GLU A 57 8.73 -8.99 4.88
CA GLU A 57 8.49 -10.31 4.27
C GLU A 57 7.23 -10.98 4.88
N THR A 58 7.15 -11.04 6.21
CA THR A 58 6.03 -11.68 6.91
C THR A 58 4.67 -11.06 6.55
N ILE A 59 4.62 -9.72 6.48
CA ILE A 59 3.39 -9.01 6.12
C ILE A 59 3.11 -9.19 4.61
N TRP A 60 4.14 -9.07 3.77
CA TRP A 60 4.00 -9.15 2.32
C TRP A 60 3.48 -10.51 1.85
N GLN A 61 3.86 -11.62 2.52
CA GLN A 61 3.30 -12.94 2.22
C GLN A 61 1.77 -13.02 2.31
N ARG A 62 1.15 -12.17 3.14
CA ARG A 62 -0.32 -12.08 3.24
C ARG A 62 -0.89 -11.10 2.22
N VAL A 63 -0.21 -9.98 2.01
CA VAL A 63 -0.63 -8.92 1.07
C VAL A 63 -0.55 -9.40 -0.38
N LYS A 64 0.47 -10.19 -0.75
CA LYS A 64 0.69 -10.65 -2.13
C LYS A 64 -0.52 -11.38 -2.72
N VAL A 65 -1.26 -12.13 -1.88
CA VAL A 65 -2.48 -12.85 -2.29
C VAL A 65 -3.59 -11.89 -2.70
N LEU A 66 -3.72 -10.77 -2.00
CA LEU A 66 -4.71 -9.72 -2.30
C LEU A 66 -4.35 -8.96 -3.58
N CYS A 67 -3.06 -8.85 -3.90
CA CYS A 67 -2.57 -8.26 -5.15
C CYS A 67 -2.53 -9.23 -6.34
N GLY A 68 -2.83 -10.52 -6.14
CA GLY A 68 -2.68 -11.54 -7.17
C GLY A 68 -1.21 -11.84 -7.55
N ILE A 69 -0.26 -11.53 -6.66
CA ILE A 69 1.17 -11.79 -6.86
C ILE A 69 1.50 -13.22 -6.42
N THR A 70 2.10 -14.00 -7.32
CA THR A 70 2.46 -15.41 -7.08
C THR A 70 3.92 -15.62 -6.69
N ALA A 71 4.70 -14.56 -6.57
CA ALA A 71 6.13 -14.67 -6.27
C ALA A 71 6.40 -15.15 -4.83
N ASP A 72 7.52 -15.85 -4.64
CA ASP A 72 7.83 -16.53 -3.38
C ASP A 72 8.31 -15.60 -2.27
N THR A 73 9.02 -14.53 -2.60
CA THR A 73 9.62 -13.59 -1.63
C THR A 73 9.58 -12.16 -2.15
N ILE A 74 9.40 -11.21 -1.22
CA ILE A 74 9.48 -9.77 -1.52
C ILE A 74 10.89 -9.36 -1.95
N MET A 75 11.93 -10.07 -1.50
CA MET A 75 13.33 -9.74 -1.76
C MET A 75 13.68 -9.74 -3.26
N LEU A 76 12.99 -10.57 -4.05
CA LEU A 76 13.20 -10.68 -5.50
C LEU A 76 12.25 -9.80 -6.31
N GLN A 77 11.39 -9.01 -5.67
CA GLN A 77 10.48 -8.14 -6.37
C GLN A 77 11.19 -6.89 -6.91
N PRO A 78 10.78 -6.38 -8.08
CA PRO A 78 11.27 -5.10 -8.59
C PRO A 78 11.05 -3.99 -7.57
N PHE A 79 12.02 -3.09 -7.45
CA PHE A 79 11.83 -1.88 -6.66
C PHE A 79 10.76 -0.99 -7.31
N PRO A 80 9.84 -0.37 -6.53
CA PRO A 80 8.82 0.53 -7.07
C PRO A 80 9.44 1.62 -7.93
N GLN A 81 8.84 1.85 -9.10
CA GLN A 81 9.24 2.92 -10.02
C GLN A 81 8.20 4.05 -9.94
N TYR A 82 8.68 5.28 -10.03
CA TYR A 82 7.83 6.45 -10.12
C TYR A 82 7.07 6.46 -11.45
N ASP A 83 5.78 6.78 -11.39
CA ASP A 83 4.89 6.89 -12.53
C ASP A 83 4.26 8.28 -12.54
N ALA A 84 4.68 9.12 -13.49
CA ALA A 84 4.19 10.48 -13.62
C ALA A 84 2.68 10.55 -13.93
N SER A 85 2.09 9.49 -14.49
CA SER A 85 0.65 9.46 -14.79
C SER A 85 -0.24 9.37 -13.55
N GLN A 86 0.33 9.03 -12.39
CA GLN A 86 -0.38 8.92 -11.11
C GLN A 86 -0.29 10.20 -10.27
N VAL A 87 0.40 11.23 -10.77
CA VAL A 87 0.47 12.52 -10.09
C VAL A 87 -0.82 13.29 -10.32
N ASP A 88 -1.46 13.68 -9.23
CA ASP A 88 -2.56 14.64 -9.25
C ASP A 88 -2.04 16.02 -8.82
N GLU A 89 -1.87 16.93 -9.79
CA GLU A 89 -1.38 18.29 -9.52
C GLU A 89 -2.32 19.10 -8.63
N ALA A 90 -3.61 18.76 -8.57
CA ALA A 90 -4.56 19.44 -7.68
C ALA A 90 -4.47 18.98 -6.22
N ALA A 91 -3.76 17.88 -5.96
CA ALA A 91 -3.56 17.32 -4.61
C ALA A 91 -2.21 17.70 -3.97
N LEU A 92 -1.36 18.45 -4.69
CA LEU A 92 -0.09 19.02 -4.21
C LEU A 92 -0.30 20.35 -3.48
#